data_AF-A0A2V9C6V6-F1
#
_entry.id   AF-A0A2V9C6V6-F1
#
_cell.length_a   1.000
_cell.length_b   1.000
_cell.length_c   1.000
_cell.angle_alpha   90.00
_cell.angle_beta   90.00
_cell.angle_gamma   90.00
#
_symmetry.space_group_name_H-M   'P 1'
#
loop_
_entity.id
_entity.type
_entity.pdbx_description
1 polymer ?
#
loop_
_entity_poly.entity_id
_entity_poly.type
_entity_poly.pdbx_seq_one_letter_code
_entity_poly.pdbx_strand_id
1 'polypeptide(L)'
;MGAGVIDGSLVFGEVLRTQFHGYSLTAGDDVLPFNLPTDVFVNDHYFFGKGLGVAKKSGRMDFAAFGGATSLALGAPYFSAARAKQPFGLFFAQFQQSPQLRFVIRTIASEKQTVLMGMEWSPRKWLSYSFSGGRGADTPYLANAVTIERGKLTFKAAYISADQNFQRIGTQSTPLVSEPIKDNLYLGLRPLPNFSFSLSRQNVLSPLTADQPSLEGTIH
;
A
#
# COMPACT_ATOMS: atom_id res chain seq x y z
N MET A 1 17.40 1.55 16.48
CA MET A 1 18.64 1.10 15.80
C MET A 1 18.63 -0.42 15.80
N GLY A 2 18.96 -1.04 14.68
CA GLY A 2 19.11 -2.50 14.56
C GLY A 2 20.32 -2.85 13.70
N ALA A 3 20.96 -3.99 13.96
CA ALA A 3 22.08 -4.49 13.16
C ALA A 3 21.87 -5.97 12.78
N GLY A 4 22.38 -6.39 11.62
CA GLY A 4 22.28 -7.77 11.12
C GLY A 4 23.34 -8.07 10.05
N VAL A 5 23.41 -9.31 9.57
CA VAL A 5 24.35 -9.74 8.51
C VAL A 5 23.56 -10.29 7.32
N ILE A 6 23.83 -9.78 6.12
CA ILE A 6 23.20 -10.15 4.84
C ILE A 6 24.30 -10.44 3.82
N ASP A 7 24.27 -11.61 3.17
CA ASP A 7 25.28 -12.03 2.18
C ASP A 7 26.73 -11.86 2.69
N GLY A 8 26.95 -12.16 3.97
CA GLY A 8 28.25 -11.98 4.65
C GLY A 8 28.63 -10.53 4.98
N SER A 9 27.77 -9.56 4.69
CA SER A 9 27.99 -8.12 4.95
C SER A 9 27.11 -7.62 6.11
N LEU A 10 27.70 -6.83 7.01
CA LEU A 10 26.98 -6.24 8.13
C LEU A 10 26.14 -5.04 7.69
N VAL A 11 24.91 -4.93 8.19
CA VAL A 11 23.91 -3.92 7.80
C VAL A 11 23.24 -3.31 9.02
N PHE A 12 22.93 -2.01 8.94
CA PHE A 12 22.32 -1.23 10.03
C PHE A 12 21.01 -0.57 9.59
N GLY A 13 20.06 -0.53 10.53
CA GLY A 13 18.77 0.15 10.42
C GLY A 13 18.65 1.29 11.43
N GLU A 14 18.51 2.53 10.96
CA GLU A 14 18.41 3.73 11.81
C GLU A 14 17.40 4.71 11.24
N VAL A 15 16.51 5.25 12.10
CA VAL A 15 15.56 6.30 11.74
C VAL A 15 15.59 7.40 12.79
N LEU A 16 15.75 8.63 12.33
CA LEU A 16 15.60 9.84 13.12
C LEU A 16 14.33 10.55 12.66
N ARG A 17 13.45 10.87 13.60
CA ARG A 17 12.27 11.71 13.34
C ARG A 17 12.28 12.89 14.29
N THR A 18 12.08 14.09 13.74
CA THR A 18 11.93 15.31 14.53
C THR A 18 10.73 16.11 14.04
N GLN A 19 10.21 16.98 14.88
CA GLN A 19 9.13 17.90 14.52
C GLN A 19 9.65 19.32 14.47
N PHE A 20 9.32 20.03 13.40
CA PHE A 20 9.69 21.43 13.21
C PHE A 20 8.52 22.19 12.60
N HIS A 21 7.97 23.17 13.33
CA HIS A 21 6.87 24.04 12.86
C HIS A 21 5.65 23.27 12.30
N GLY A 22 5.27 22.15 12.94
CA GLY A 22 4.15 21.31 12.51
C GLY A 22 4.45 20.38 11.33
N TYR A 23 5.71 20.32 10.88
CA TYR A 23 6.21 19.32 9.94
C TYR A 23 6.95 18.23 10.70
N SER A 24 6.77 16.97 10.29
CA SER A 24 7.60 15.85 10.69
C SER A 24 8.74 15.72 9.68
N LEU A 25 9.98 15.77 10.14
CA LEU A 25 11.17 15.53 9.33
C LEU A 25 11.69 14.14 9.67
N THR A 26 12.00 13.34 8.64
CA THR A 26 12.57 12.00 8.79
C THR A 26 13.94 11.96 8.12
N ALA A 27 14.90 11.27 8.75
CA ALA A 27 16.17 10.90 8.13
C ALA A 27 16.51 9.43 8.47
N GLY A 28 16.99 8.67 7.49
CA GLY A 28 17.34 7.25 7.67
C GLY A 28 16.34 6.30 7.01
N ASP A 29 16.24 5.08 7.54
CA ASP A 29 15.34 4.03 7.05
C ASP A 29 13.90 4.31 7.45
N ASP A 30 12.99 4.31 6.48
CA ASP A 30 11.57 4.52 6.76
C ASP A 30 10.69 3.54 5.99
N VAL A 31 9.52 3.28 6.56
CA VAL A 31 8.48 2.41 6.00
C VAL A 31 7.25 3.25 5.78
N LEU A 32 6.87 3.42 4.52
CA LEU A 32 5.74 4.28 4.15
C LEU A 32 4.58 3.43 3.61
N PRO A 33 3.37 3.53 4.20
CA PRO A 33 2.21 2.78 3.72
C PRO A 33 1.75 3.29 2.35
N PHE A 34 1.62 2.36 1.40
CA PHE A 34 1.15 2.58 0.02
C PHE A 34 -0.25 1.98 -0.16
N ASN A 35 -1.19 2.37 0.68
CA ASN A 35 -2.55 1.84 0.59
C ASN A 35 -3.44 2.77 -0.24
N LEU A 36 -4.26 2.18 -1.10
CA LEU A 36 -5.35 2.81 -1.85
C LEU A 36 -6.71 2.50 -1.19
N PRO A 37 -7.71 3.36 -1.36
CA PRO A 37 -9.07 3.11 -0.87
C PRO A 37 -9.72 1.82 -1.37
N THR A 38 -9.26 1.28 -2.50
CA THR A 38 -9.76 0.03 -3.09
C THR A 38 -9.14 -1.23 -2.50
N ASP A 39 -8.11 -1.08 -1.66
CA ASP A 39 -7.36 -2.17 -1.03
C ASP A 39 -8.15 -2.70 0.20
N VAL A 40 -9.34 -3.26 -0.06
CA VAL A 40 -10.29 -3.70 0.99
C VAL A 40 -10.07 -5.15 1.46
N PHE A 41 -9.30 -5.92 0.69
CA PHE A 41 -8.96 -7.33 0.94
C PHE A 41 -7.54 -7.52 1.49
N VAL A 42 -6.62 -6.62 1.13
CA VAL A 42 -5.19 -6.63 1.44
C VAL A 42 -4.83 -5.16 1.73
N ASN A 43 -4.13 -4.84 2.81
CA ASN A 43 -3.87 -3.43 3.22
C ASN A 43 -2.47 -3.22 3.81
N ASP A 44 -1.54 -4.05 3.37
CA ASP A 44 -0.17 -4.19 3.85
C ASP A 44 0.85 -3.87 2.75
N HIS A 45 0.50 -2.95 1.85
CA HIS A 45 1.44 -2.43 0.88
C HIS A 45 2.35 -1.40 1.54
N TYR A 46 3.64 -1.71 1.62
CA TYR A 46 4.64 -0.82 2.22
C TYR A 46 5.79 -0.56 1.26
N PHE A 47 6.21 0.70 1.22
CA PHE A 47 7.44 1.11 0.56
C PHE A 47 8.55 1.24 1.60
N PHE A 48 9.72 0.67 1.29
CA PHE A 48 10.91 0.71 2.15
C PHE A 48 12.01 1.52 1.48
N GLY A 49 12.50 2.55 2.16
CA GLY A 49 13.60 3.35 1.65
C GLY A 49 14.45 3.97 2.74
N LYS A 50 15.72 4.28 2.40
CA LYS A 50 16.61 5.09 3.22
C LYS A 50 16.76 6.47 2.59
N GLY A 51 16.52 7.53 3.35
CA GLY A 51 16.60 8.88 2.81
C GLY A 51 16.18 9.98 3.76
N LEU A 52 15.71 11.08 3.17
CA LEU A 52 15.17 12.24 3.87
C LEU A 52 13.70 12.40 3.51
N GLY A 53 12.89 12.76 4.49
CA GLY A 53 11.46 12.95 4.32
C GLY A 53 10.91 14.16 5.06
N VAL A 54 9.82 14.69 4.54
CA VAL A 54 9.00 15.72 5.18
C VAL A 54 7.54 15.31 5.08
N ALA A 55 6.82 15.40 6.19
CA ALA A 55 5.40 15.13 6.25
C ALA A 55 4.66 16.19 7.05
N LYS A 56 3.40 16.44 6.71
CA LYS A 56 2.52 17.34 7.46
C LYS A 56 1.14 16.70 7.58
N LYS A 57 0.55 16.80 8.76
CA LYS A 57 -0.85 16.42 9.01
C LYS A 57 -1.63 17.66 9.43
N SER A 58 -2.72 17.98 8.73
CA SER A 58 -3.49 19.21 8.96
C SER A 58 -5.00 18.99 9.00
N GLY A 59 -5.45 17.74 9.07
CA GLY A 59 -6.87 17.36 9.16
C GLY A 59 -7.62 17.46 7.83
N ARG A 60 -7.44 18.54 7.07
CA ARG A 60 -7.96 18.67 5.68
C ARG A 60 -7.03 18.07 4.64
N MET A 61 -5.73 18.15 4.89
CA MET A 61 -4.71 17.59 4.00
C MET A 61 -3.59 16.97 4.81
N ASP A 62 -3.24 15.74 4.45
CA ASP A 62 -2.06 15.07 4.94
C ASP A 62 -1.15 14.80 3.75
N PHE A 63 0.15 15.06 3.88
CA PHE A 63 1.10 14.72 2.84
C PHE A 63 2.42 14.23 3.42
N ALA A 64 3.14 13.48 2.59
CA ALA A 64 4.50 13.04 2.82
C ALA A 64 5.28 13.11 1.50
N ALA A 65 6.46 13.70 1.53
CA ALA A 65 7.45 13.60 0.47
C ALA A 65 8.69 12.93 1.06
N PHE A 66 9.27 11.98 0.34
CA PHE A 66 10.47 11.27 0.79
C PHE A 66 11.35 10.96 -0.41
N GLY A 67 12.66 11.10 -0.26
CA GLY A 67 13.62 10.85 -1.32
C GLY A 67 14.91 10.27 -0.78
N GLY A 68 15.51 9.38 -1.56
CA GLY A 68 16.73 8.68 -1.16
C GLY A 68 16.98 7.48 -2.05
N ALA A 69 17.33 6.35 -1.44
CA ALA A 69 17.59 5.10 -2.15
C ALA A 69 16.80 3.94 -1.55
N THR A 70 16.36 3.01 -2.40
CA THR A 70 15.61 1.82 -2.00
C THR A 70 16.41 1.00 -1.00
N SER A 71 15.72 0.45 -0.01
CA SER A 71 16.32 -0.42 1.01
C SER A 71 15.63 -1.78 0.98
N LEU A 72 16.39 -2.85 1.22
CA LEU A 72 15.83 -4.20 1.34
C LEU A 72 15.08 -4.35 2.67
N ALA A 73 13.82 -4.77 2.60
CA ALA A 73 13.05 -5.20 3.77
C ALA A 73 13.18 -6.71 3.93
N LEU A 74 14.17 -7.16 4.69
CA LEU A 74 14.30 -8.59 4.95
C LEU A 74 13.46 -9.00 6.14
N GLY A 75 12.28 -9.57 5.85
CA GLY A 75 11.63 -10.72 6.52
C GLY A 75 11.40 -10.74 8.04
N ALA A 76 11.91 -9.77 8.80
CA ALA A 76 11.74 -9.68 10.23
C ALA A 76 10.93 -8.40 10.54
N PRO A 77 9.75 -8.52 11.17
CA PRO A 77 8.86 -7.36 11.45
C PRO A 77 9.48 -6.28 12.36
N TYR A 78 10.70 -6.51 12.87
CA TYR A 78 11.42 -5.60 13.77
C TYR A 78 12.77 -5.13 13.21
N PHE A 79 13.12 -5.50 11.97
CA PHE A 79 14.44 -5.21 11.40
C PHE A 79 14.33 -4.76 9.94
N SER A 80 14.76 -3.53 9.67
CA SER A 80 14.97 -3.00 8.33
C SER A 80 16.44 -2.64 8.20
N ALA A 81 17.14 -3.27 7.26
CA ALA A 81 18.56 -3.08 7.05
C ALA A 81 18.79 -2.72 5.59
N ALA A 82 19.49 -1.62 5.36
CA ALA A 82 19.58 -1.07 4.02
C ALA A 82 20.90 -1.40 3.34
N ARG A 83 20.78 -1.91 2.10
CA ARG A 83 21.74 -1.63 1.04
C ARG A 83 21.02 -0.70 0.05
N ALA A 84 21.45 0.55 -0.02
CA ALA A 84 20.96 1.51 -1.00
C ALA A 84 21.24 0.98 -2.41
N LYS A 85 20.20 0.66 -3.19
CA LYS A 85 20.37 0.14 -4.57
C LYS A 85 19.96 1.15 -5.64
N GLN A 86 18.74 1.69 -5.55
CA GLN A 86 18.18 2.53 -6.63
C GLN A 86 17.68 3.87 -6.06
N PRO A 87 18.01 5.02 -6.68
CA PRO A 87 17.46 6.30 -6.25
C PRO A 87 15.95 6.34 -6.48
N PHE A 88 15.23 6.97 -5.56
CA PHE A 88 13.80 7.18 -5.69
C PHE A 88 13.37 8.52 -5.08
N GLY A 89 12.20 8.98 -5.51
CA GLY A 89 11.41 9.99 -4.82
C GLY A 89 9.95 9.52 -4.74
N LEU A 90 9.28 9.83 -3.63
CA LEU A 90 7.85 9.58 -3.47
C LEU A 90 7.13 10.83 -3.00
N PHE A 91 5.86 10.91 -3.36
CA PHE A 91 4.94 11.92 -2.89
C PHE A 91 3.58 11.28 -2.65
N PHE A 92 3.16 11.28 -1.39
CA PHE A 92 1.85 10.82 -0.97
C PHE A 92 1.06 12.01 -0.45
N ALA A 93 -0.18 12.12 -0.90
CA ALA A 93 -1.13 13.10 -0.37
C ALA A 93 -2.48 12.45 -0.09
N GLN A 94 -3.19 13.02 0.87
CA GLN A 94 -4.57 12.71 1.17
C GLN A 94 -5.31 14.02 1.42
N PHE A 95 -6.49 14.15 0.82
CA PHE A 95 -7.35 15.31 0.96
C PHE A 95 -8.70 14.86 1.51
N GLN A 96 -9.09 15.41 2.65
CA GLN A 96 -10.42 15.21 3.22
C GLN A 96 -11.32 16.36 2.76
N GLN A 97 -12.05 16.15 1.67
CA GLN A 97 -12.93 17.18 1.08
C GLN A 97 -14.18 17.41 1.95
N SER A 98 -14.72 16.35 2.55
CA SER A 98 -15.83 16.37 3.51
C SER A 98 -15.72 15.16 4.44
N PRO A 99 -16.49 15.05 5.52
CA PRO A 99 -16.49 13.83 6.35
C PRO A 99 -16.81 12.53 5.60
N GLN A 100 -17.40 12.62 4.40
CA GLN A 100 -17.81 11.50 3.57
C GLN A 100 -16.93 11.29 2.34
N LEU A 101 -16.04 12.23 1.99
CA LEU A 101 -15.30 12.18 0.73
C LEU A 101 -13.81 12.42 0.96
N ARG A 102 -13.00 11.45 0.55
CA ARG A 102 -11.55 11.43 0.72
C ARG A 102 -10.87 11.11 -0.60
N PHE A 103 -9.83 11.87 -0.94
CA PHE A 103 -8.99 11.62 -2.09
C PHE A 103 -7.59 11.24 -1.64
N VAL A 104 -6.92 10.37 -2.38
CA VAL A 104 -5.51 10.04 -2.18
C VAL A 104 -4.73 10.15 -3.47
N ILE A 105 -3.46 10.52 -3.33
CA ILE A 105 -2.45 10.47 -4.38
C ILE A 105 -1.28 9.68 -3.83
N ARG A 106 -0.77 8.75 -4.64
CA ARG A 106 0.41 7.94 -4.34
C ARG A 106 1.32 7.93 -5.56
N THR A 107 2.47 8.58 -5.42
CA THR A 107 3.47 8.67 -6.49
C THR A 107 4.81 8.14 -6.01
N ILE A 108 5.46 7.30 -6.83
CA ILE A 108 6.86 6.92 -6.70
C ILE A 108 7.51 7.12 -8.06
N ALA A 109 8.63 7.85 -8.08
CA ALA A 109 9.53 7.96 -9.21
C ALA A 109 10.83 7.22 -8.86
N SER A 110 11.21 6.26 -9.71
CA SER A 110 12.46 5.50 -9.63
C SER A 110 12.89 5.14 -11.06
N GLU A 111 13.47 3.96 -11.30
CA GLU A 111 13.62 3.42 -12.66
C GLU A 111 12.29 3.29 -13.38
N LYS A 112 11.25 2.84 -12.64
CA LYS A 112 9.85 2.83 -13.11
C LYS A 112 9.03 3.87 -12.36
N GLN A 113 7.98 4.37 -13.01
CA GLN A 113 7.09 5.37 -12.43
C GLN A 113 5.74 4.78 -12.00
N THR A 114 5.35 5.09 -10.76
CA THR A 114 4.01 4.84 -10.23
C THR A 114 3.33 6.17 -9.95
N VAL A 115 2.12 6.36 -10.49
CA VAL A 115 1.21 7.45 -10.17
C VAL A 115 -0.18 6.84 -10.04
N LEU A 116 -0.68 6.74 -8.81
CA LEU A 116 -1.98 6.18 -8.48
C LEU A 116 -2.80 7.20 -7.71
N MET A 117 -4.02 7.41 -8.17
CA MET A 117 -5.00 8.28 -7.53
C MET A 117 -6.17 7.44 -7.04
N GLY A 118 -6.76 7.86 -5.93
CA GLY A 118 -7.91 7.17 -5.37
C GLY A 118 -8.92 8.12 -4.77
N MET A 119 -10.16 7.68 -4.75
CA MET A 119 -11.29 8.35 -4.13
C MET A 119 -12.05 7.35 -3.27
N GLU A 120 -12.45 7.78 -2.08
CA GLU A 120 -13.35 7.06 -1.20
C GLU A 120 -14.55 7.95 -0.88
N TRP A 121 -15.74 7.44 -1.17
CA TRP A 121 -17.00 8.07 -0.82
C TRP A 121 -17.77 7.19 0.16
N SER A 122 -17.95 7.70 1.37
CA SER A 122 -18.63 7.04 2.48
C SER A 122 -19.92 7.79 2.83
N PRO A 123 -21.01 7.63 2.05
CA PRO A 123 -22.27 8.33 2.29
C PRO A 123 -22.88 8.02 3.67
N ARG A 124 -22.55 6.85 4.23
CA ARG A 124 -22.90 6.43 5.58
C ARG A 124 -21.70 5.75 6.22
N LYS A 125 -21.62 5.74 7.55
CA LYS A 125 -20.55 5.04 8.28
C LYS A 125 -20.46 3.54 7.99
N TRP A 126 -21.54 2.93 7.52
CA TRP A 126 -21.63 1.50 7.19
C TRP A 126 -21.48 1.19 5.70
N LEU A 127 -21.29 2.21 4.84
CA LEU A 127 -21.24 2.04 3.38
C LEU A 127 -20.16 2.94 2.78
N SER A 128 -19.22 2.32 2.06
CA SER A 128 -18.14 3.02 1.35
C SER A 128 -18.03 2.51 -0.07
N TYR A 129 -17.85 3.44 -1.01
CA TYR A 129 -17.49 3.19 -2.40
C TYR A 129 -16.11 3.76 -2.65
N SER A 130 -15.24 2.96 -3.23
CA SER A 130 -13.87 3.34 -3.51
C SER A 130 -13.57 3.15 -4.98
N PHE A 131 -12.78 4.06 -5.53
CA PHE A 131 -12.25 3.99 -6.88
C PHE A 131 -10.77 4.34 -6.85
N SER A 132 -9.95 3.68 -7.63
CA SER A 132 -8.55 4.02 -7.79
C SER A 132 -8.07 3.71 -9.20
N GLY A 133 -7.11 4.50 -9.69
CA GLY A 133 -6.61 4.33 -11.04
C GLY A 133 -5.33 5.10 -11.28
N GLY A 134 -4.66 4.76 -12.39
CA GLY A 134 -3.44 5.40 -12.83
C GLY A 134 -2.47 4.39 -13.43
N ARG A 135 -1.21 4.47 -13.04
CA ARG A 135 -0.12 3.64 -13.56
C ARG A 135 0.76 3.18 -12.42
N GLY A 136 1.01 1.88 -12.29
CA GLY A 136 2.00 1.32 -11.35
C GLY A 136 3.15 0.71 -12.12
N ALA A 137 4.38 1.11 -11.80
CA ALA A 137 5.58 0.63 -12.48
C ALA A 137 5.47 0.63 -14.02
N ASP A 138 4.97 1.76 -14.56
CA ASP A 138 4.70 1.98 -15.98
C ASP A 138 3.57 1.14 -16.63
N THR A 139 2.82 0.37 -15.84
CA THR A 139 1.67 -0.41 -16.30
C THR A 139 0.32 0.20 -15.85
N PRO A 140 -0.72 0.23 -16.70
CA PRO A 140 -2.03 0.74 -16.32
C PRO A 140 -2.68 -0.02 -15.15
N TYR A 141 -3.42 0.71 -14.32
CA TYR A 141 -4.16 0.17 -13.18
C TYR A 141 -5.52 0.85 -13.03
N LEU A 142 -6.55 0.04 -12.75
CA LEU A 142 -7.88 0.51 -12.42
C LEU A 142 -8.49 -0.42 -11.37
N ALA A 143 -9.12 0.14 -10.35
CA ALA A 143 -9.81 -0.63 -9.33
C ALA A 143 -11.06 0.11 -8.85
N ASN A 144 -12.06 -0.66 -8.46
CA ASN A 144 -13.22 -0.17 -7.73
C ASN A 144 -13.59 -1.15 -6.63
N ALA A 145 -14.11 -0.65 -5.52
CA ALA A 145 -14.55 -1.46 -4.40
C ALA A 145 -15.80 -0.89 -3.73
N VAL A 146 -16.57 -1.76 -3.11
CA VAL A 146 -17.67 -1.41 -2.21
C VAL A 146 -17.50 -2.20 -0.92
N THR A 147 -17.69 -1.51 0.21
CA THR A 147 -17.68 -2.11 1.53
C THR A 147 -18.98 -1.75 2.26
N ILE A 148 -19.62 -2.76 2.83
CA ILE A 148 -20.83 -2.64 3.64
C ILE A 148 -20.55 -3.30 4.99
N GLU A 149 -20.60 -2.52 6.07
CA GLU A 149 -20.40 -3.00 7.45
C GLU A 149 -21.57 -2.55 8.31
N ARG A 150 -22.61 -3.38 8.37
CA ARG A 150 -23.88 -3.04 9.04
C ARG A 150 -24.24 -4.08 10.10
N GLY A 151 -23.93 -3.76 11.35
CA GLY A 151 -24.28 -4.59 12.50
C GLY A 151 -23.60 -5.96 12.44
N LYS A 152 -24.35 -6.99 12.03
CA LYS A 152 -23.91 -8.38 11.95
C LYS A 152 -23.44 -8.79 10.55
N LEU A 153 -23.54 -7.90 9.57
CA LEU A 153 -23.20 -8.13 8.17
C LEU A 153 -21.93 -7.35 7.80
N THR A 154 -20.98 -8.05 7.21
CA THR A 154 -19.84 -7.48 6.49
C THR A 154 -19.88 -7.98 5.06
N PHE A 155 -19.87 -7.07 4.09
CA PHE A 155 -19.78 -7.41 2.69
C PHE A 155 -18.71 -6.53 2.04
N LYS A 156 -17.83 -7.15 1.27
CA LYS A 156 -16.81 -6.47 0.48
C LYS A 156 -16.86 -7.03 -0.92
N ALA A 157 -16.83 -6.16 -1.91
CA ALA A 157 -16.63 -6.56 -3.29
C ALA A 157 -15.67 -5.58 -3.95
N ALA A 158 -14.74 -6.09 -4.75
CA ALA A 158 -13.84 -5.26 -5.54
C ALA A 158 -13.66 -5.86 -6.93
N TYR A 159 -13.41 -4.99 -7.90
CA TYR A 159 -12.93 -5.39 -9.21
C TYR A 159 -11.64 -4.62 -9.51
N ILE A 160 -10.58 -5.34 -9.87
CA ILE A 160 -9.28 -4.76 -10.18
C ILE A 160 -8.87 -5.19 -11.60
N SER A 161 -8.65 -4.21 -12.47
CA SER A 161 -8.07 -4.39 -13.80
C SER A 161 -6.62 -3.94 -13.76
N ALA A 162 -5.72 -4.92 -13.81
CA ALA A 162 -4.28 -4.71 -13.82
C ALA A 162 -3.64 -5.70 -14.81
N ASP A 163 -2.55 -5.29 -15.45
CA ASP A 163 -1.77 -6.15 -16.34
C ASP A 163 -1.04 -7.26 -15.56
N GLN A 164 -0.63 -8.35 -16.21
CA GLN A 164 0.13 -9.43 -15.56
C GLN A 164 1.51 -9.00 -15.06
N ASN A 165 2.04 -7.92 -15.63
CA ASN A 165 3.29 -7.28 -15.21
C ASN A 165 3.07 -6.13 -14.22
N PHE A 166 1.83 -5.92 -13.76
CA PHE A 166 1.53 -4.83 -12.84
C PHE A 166 2.30 -4.99 -11.54
N GLN A 167 2.99 -3.92 -11.18
CA GLN A 167 3.64 -3.77 -9.89
C GLN A 167 3.29 -2.39 -9.36
N ARG A 168 2.68 -2.33 -8.17
CA ARG A 168 2.40 -1.06 -7.53
C ARG A 168 3.68 -0.33 -7.14
N ILE A 169 4.67 -1.07 -6.65
CA ILE A 169 6.02 -0.60 -6.34
C ILE A 169 7.00 -1.34 -7.24
N GLY A 170 7.45 -0.68 -8.31
CA GLY A 170 8.34 -1.26 -9.32
C GLY A 170 9.82 -1.35 -8.92
N THR A 171 10.14 -1.47 -7.63
CA THR A 171 11.54 -1.54 -7.17
C THR A 171 11.94 -2.97 -6.83
N GLN A 172 13.14 -3.38 -7.24
CA GLN A 172 13.65 -4.75 -7.04
C GLN A 172 13.91 -5.12 -5.56
N SER A 173 13.76 -4.16 -4.64
CA SER A 173 14.09 -4.31 -3.21
C SER A 173 12.87 -4.48 -2.30
N THR A 174 11.66 -4.30 -2.85
CA THR A 174 10.40 -4.53 -2.13
C THR A 174 10.06 -6.02 -2.11
N PRO A 175 9.55 -6.58 -1.01
CA PRO A 175 9.04 -7.94 -0.99
C PRO A 175 7.99 -8.13 -2.10
N LEU A 176 8.00 -9.29 -2.75
CA LEU A 176 6.97 -9.67 -3.71
C LEU A 176 5.67 -9.88 -2.94
N VAL A 177 4.75 -8.90 -3.03
CA VAL A 177 3.43 -8.97 -2.41
C VAL A 177 2.42 -9.32 -3.49
N SER A 178 1.53 -10.28 -3.20
CA SER A 178 0.43 -10.61 -4.10
C SER A 178 -0.54 -9.43 -4.21
N GLU A 179 -0.92 -9.07 -5.44
CA GLU A 179 -1.87 -8.00 -5.71
C GLU A 179 -3.24 -8.59 -6.07
N PRO A 180 -4.35 -8.13 -5.45
CA PRO A 180 -5.69 -8.53 -5.89
C PRO A 180 -5.95 -8.13 -7.34
N ILE A 181 -6.54 -9.02 -8.13
CA ILE A 181 -6.95 -8.80 -9.53
C ILE A 181 -8.39 -9.27 -9.74
N LYS A 182 -9.04 -8.87 -10.83
CA LYS A 182 -10.40 -9.31 -11.22
C LYS A 182 -11.42 -9.11 -10.09
N ASP A 183 -12.48 -9.89 -10.09
CA ASP A 183 -13.52 -9.87 -9.07
C ASP A 183 -13.05 -10.50 -7.76
N ASN A 184 -13.26 -9.80 -6.64
CA ASN A 184 -12.99 -10.29 -5.30
C ASN A 184 -14.24 -10.05 -4.46
N LEU A 185 -14.62 -11.03 -3.64
CA LEU A 185 -15.84 -11.00 -2.85
C LEU A 185 -15.60 -11.59 -1.46
N TYR A 186 -16.16 -10.94 -0.45
CA TYR A 186 -16.25 -11.44 0.91
C TYR A 186 -17.62 -11.13 1.49
N LEU A 187 -18.23 -12.14 2.11
CA LEU A 187 -19.47 -12.03 2.86
C LEU A 187 -19.27 -12.65 4.23
N GLY A 188 -19.37 -11.84 5.28
CA GLY A 188 -19.35 -12.25 6.67
C GLY A 188 -20.70 -12.00 7.33
N LEU A 189 -21.20 -12.98 8.06
CA LEU A 189 -22.42 -12.92 8.85
C LEU A 189 -22.14 -13.40 10.27
N ARG A 190 -22.43 -12.58 11.28
CA ARG A 190 -22.34 -12.95 12.69
C ARG A 190 -23.72 -12.91 13.35
N PRO A 191 -24.60 -13.90 13.10
CA PRO A 191 -25.96 -13.89 13.63
C PRO A 191 -26.01 -13.94 15.16
N LEU A 192 -25.03 -14.59 15.80
CA LEU A 192 -24.88 -14.71 17.25
C LEU A 192 -23.44 -14.35 17.67
N PRO A 193 -23.19 -13.92 18.93
CA PRO A 193 -21.84 -13.56 19.38
C PRO A 193 -20.78 -14.64 19.16
N ASN A 194 -21.17 -15.92 19.29
CA ASN A 194 -20.26 -17.07 19.20
C ASN A 194 -20.40 -17.85 17.89
N PHE A 195 -21.16 -17.35 16.91
CA PHE A 195 -21.35 -18.01 15.63
C PHE A 195 -21.17 -17.02 14.48
N SER A 196 -20.23 -17.32 13.60
CA SER A 196 -19.97 -16.56 12.38
C SER A 196 -19.86 -17.46 11.18
N PHE A 197 -20.44 -17.02 10.08
CA PHE A 197 -20.31 -17.61 8.76
C PHE A 197 -19.55 -16.62 7.86
N SER A 198 -18.60 -17.11 7.08
CA SER A 198 -17.88 -16.30 6.09
C SER A 198 -17.74 -17.06 4.78
N LEU A 199 -17.92 -16.36 3.68
CA LEU A 199 -17.67 -16.83 2.33
C LEU A 199 -16.72 -15.84 1.64
N SER A 200 -15.63 -16.35 1.06
CA SER A 200 -14.67 -15.55 0.31
C SER A 200 -14.40 -16.11 -1.08
N ARG A 201 -14.04 -15.21 -1.99
CA ARG A 201 -13.36 -15.52 -3.24
C ARG A 201 -12.39 -14.40 -3.52
N GLN A 202 -11.12 -14.71 -3.65
CA GLN A 202 -10.08 -13.74 -3.98
C GLN A 202 -9.28 -14.21 -5.18
N ASN A 203 -9.19 -13.37 -6.20
CA ASN A 203 -8.31 -13.55 -7.33
C ASN A 203 -7.06 -12.69 -7.08
N VAL A 204 -5.88 -13.30 -7.12
CA VAL A 204 -4.62 -12.63 -6.81
C VAL A 204 -3.59 -12.87 -7.90
N LEU A 205 -2.73 -11.87 -8.07
CA LEU A 205 -1.57 -11.89 -8.94
C LEU A 205 -0.34 -12.04 -8.04
N SER A 206 0.32 -13.19 -8.10
CA SER A 206 1.47 -13.50 -7.26
C SER A 206 2.76 -13.43 -8.09
N PRO A 207 3.69 -12.51 -7.77
CA PRO A 207 4.93 -12.42 -8.52
C PRO A 207 5.83 -13.61 -8.17
N LEU A 208 6.37 -14.29 -9.19
CA LEU A 208 7.35 -15.37 -9.00
C LEU A 208 8.75 -14.81 -8.74
N THR A 209 9.14 -13.80 -9.50
CA THR A 209 10.39 -13.01 -9.39
C THR A 209 10.13 -11.60 -9.95
N ALA A 210 11.01 -10.63 -9.67
CA ALA A 210 10.82 -9.24 -10.10
C ALA A 210 10.74 -9.06 -11.64
N ASP A 211 11.33 -9.99 -12.40
CA ASP A 211 11.51 -9.91 -13.85
C ASP A 211 10.66 -10.93 -14.65
N GLN A 212 9.79 -11.71 -13.99
CA GLN A 212 8.86 -12.63 -14.67
C GLN A 212 7.41 -12.22 -14.50
N PRO A 213 6.53 -12.57 -15.48
CA PRO A 213 5.10 -12.38 -15.34
C PRO A 213 4.59 -13.05 -14.07
N SER A 214 3.67 -12.38 -13.40
CA SER A 214 3.08 -12.91 -12.18
C SER A 214 2.06 -14.01 -12.51
N LEU A 215 1.90 -14.97 -11.60
CA LEU A 215 0.91 -16.04 -11.73
C LEU A 215 -0.43 -15.60 -11.15
N GLU A 216 -1.51 -15.91 -11.86
CA GLU A 216 -2.86 -15.75 -11.35
C GLU A 216 -3.25 -16.95 -10.47
N GLY A 217 -3.90 -16.68 -9.34
CA GLY A 217 -4.46 -17.69 -8.45
C GLY A 217 -5.83 -17.28 -7.91
N THR A 218 -6.66 -18.27 -7.58
CA THR A 218 -7.94 -18.06 -6.89
C THR A 218 -7.90 -18.72 -5.51
N ILE A 219 -8.32 -18.00 -4.48
CA ILE A 219 -8.46 -18.47 -3.09
C ILE A 219 -9.95 -18.44 -2.74
N HIS A 220 -10.44 -19.49 -2.08
CA HIS A 220 -11.81 -19.61 -1.58
C HIS A 220 -11.83 -19.59 -0.05
#